data_AF-E0SRL7-F1
#
_entry.id   AF-E0SRL7-F1
#
_cell.length_a   1.000
_cell.length_b   1.000
_cell.length_c   1.000
_cell.angle_alpha   90.00
_cell.angle_beta   90.00
_cell.angle_gamma   90.00
#
_symmetry.space_group_name_H-M   'P 1'
#
loop_
_entity.id
_entity.type
_entity.pdbx_description
1 polymer ?
#
loop_
_entity_poly.entity_id
_entity_poly.type
_entity_poly.pdbx_seq_one_letter_code
_entity_poly.pdbx_strand_id
1 'polypeptide(L)'
;MAVSGLQIIVVILVIALLALGIYIVIGGPGTKTIVTETITYTETVPRTIIQQETKTITTIIPTTIEGIVRETTTETQYTTVTSIATVTMTSILTSTVYQTVSQTIYTTTTITSPMSIILEYPKDLSTVKTLDINGDGISDVKVAINPWNMRSAQGYQKMIINLSTRSIKFISNLTNVSPAEWTNGYPEIYIGRKPWDYSYVNGFGVAFPMKISELKPFVVSFYICIDRLDPSMNFNIAADAWIVRESIARNAGASPSQGDIEIMVWLFNQNLQPAGSRIGEEILPIVINGTKYYKTFEVWKMNSVPWGGWDYIAFKPKDWSIRCGSVVYDPTQFVKALSKYTDGIDISNYYLLDWEIGTEWGSRTSNGIAIFEWTIRDFMAIPGIEIK
;
A
#
# COMPACT_ATOMS: atom_id res chain seq x y z
N MET A 1 -55.71 -1.04 8.01
CA MET A 1 -54.94 -0.48 9.14
C MET A 1 -54.16 0.71 8.61
N ALA A 2 -54.56 1.91 9.02
CA ALA A 2 -53.93 3.16 8.60
C ALA A 2 -52.62 3.32 9.36
N VAL A 3 -51.51 3.43 8.62
CA VAL A 3 -50.25 3.93 9.16
C VAL A 3 -50.51 5.38 9.56
N SER A 4 -50.38 5.71 10.85
CA SER A 4 -50.64 7.06 11.36
C SER A 4 -49.72 8.06 10.66
N GLY A 5 -50.27 9.19 10.19
CA GLY A 5 -49.53 10.22 9.43
C GLY A 5 -48.26 10.74 10.10
N LEU A 6 -48.12 10.55 11.42
CA LEU A 6 -46.92 10.88 12.20
C LEU A 6 -45.68 10.05 11.80
N GLN A 7 -45.85 8.78 11.43
CA GLN A 7 -44.73 7.91 11.03
C GLN A 7 -44.18 8.26 9.64
N ILE A 8 -45.02 8.80 8.75
CA ILE A 8 -44.60 9.24 7.41
C ILE A 8 -43.80 10.55 7.49
N ILE A 9 -44.16 11.45 8.42
CA ILE A 9 -43.47 12.74 8.59
C ILE A 9 -42.05 12.55 9.16
N VAL A 10 -41.86 11.61 10.10
CA VAL A 10 -40.54 11.31 10.68
C VAL A 10 -39.57 10.76 9.63
N VAL A 11 -40.05 9.91 8.71
CA VAL A 11 -39.21 9.34 7.65
C VAL A 11 -38.80 10.42 6.62
N ILE A 12 -39.69 11.37 6.30
CA ILE A 12 -39.40 12.46 5.36
C ILE A 12 -38.39 13.47 5.96
N LEU A 13 -38.46 13.76 7.26
CA LEU A 13 -37.54 14.70 7.91
C LEU A 13 -36.10 14.17 8.01
N VAL A 14 -35.93 12.87 8.23
CA VAL A 14 -34.60 12.22 8.31
C VAL A 14 -33.89 12.25 6.96
N ILE A 15 -34.62 12.14 5.85
CA ILE A 15 -34.06 12.23 4.49
C ILE A 15 -33.63 13.67 4.16
N ALA A 16 -34.35 14.69 4.66
CA ALA A 16 -34.01 16.10 4.44
C ALA A 16 -32.78 16.56 5.23
N LEU A 17 -32.54 15.99 6.42
CA LEU A 17 -31.39 16.33 7.27
C LEU A 17 -30.04 15.83 6.72
N LEU A 18 -30.03 14.77 5.91
CA LEU A 18 -28.82 14.28 5.23
C LEU A 18 -28.34 15.22 4.10
N ALA A 19 -29.15 16.21 3.69
CA ALA A 19 -28.83 17.12 2.59
C ALA A 19 -28.09 18.41 3.00
N LEU A 20 -27.93 18.69 4.31
CA LEU A 20 -27.33 19.93 4.81
C LEU A 20 -25.90 19.69 5.32
N GLY A 21 -24.96 19.81 4.39
CA GLY A 21 -23.49 19.86 4.51
C GLY A 21 -22.85 19.79 5.90
N ILE A 22 -22.17 18.66 6.14
CA ILE A 22 -21.28 18.44 7.30
C ILE A 22 -19.93 19.13 7.04
N TYR A 23 -19.47 19.97 7.99
CA TYR A 23 -18.09 20.46 8.03
C TYR A 23 -17.25 19.57 8.96
N ILE A 24 -16.16 19.00 8.45
CA ILE A 24 -15.25 18.13 9.20
C ILE A 24 -14.08 18.97 9.75
N VAL A 25 -13.88 18.94 11.07
CA VAL A 25 -12.65 19.41 11.72
C VAL A 25 -11.74 18.21 11.92
N ILE A 26 -10.59 18.20 11.24
CA ILE A 26 -9.61 17.10 11.30
C ILE A 26 -8.69 17.34 12.50
N GLY A 27 -8.86 16.54 13.56
CA GLY A 27 -7.93 16.41 14.67
C GLY A 27 -6.82 15.38 14.39
N GLY A 28 -5.61 15.63 14.89
CA GLY A 28 -4.44 14.76 14.69
C GLY A 28 -4.54 13.36 15.33
N PRO A 29 -3.59 12.46 15.02
CA PRO A 29 -3.64 11.05 15.39
C PRO A 29 -3.72 10.85 16.92
N GLY A 30 -4.68 10.05 17.36
CA GLY A 30 -4.89 9.71 18.78
C GLY A 30 -5.89 10.61 19.52
N THR A 31 -6.50 11.59 18.87
CA THR A 31 -7.57 12.39 19.48
C THR A 31 -8.95 11.78 19.21
N LYS A 32 -9.69 11.46 20.29
CA LYS A 32 -11.14 11.30 20.22
C LYS A 32 -11.75 12.67 19.99
N THR A 33 -12.12 12.97 18.76
CA THR A 33 -12.87 14.19 18.46
C THR A 33 -14.34 13.90 18.67
N ILE A 34 -14.92 14.45 19.73
CA ILE A 34 -16.37 14.42 19.97
C ILE A 34 -16.94 15.65 19.27
N VAL A 35 -17.52 15.46 18.09
CA VAL A 35 -18.29 16.52 17.44
C VAL A 35 -19.67 16.53 18.08
N THR A 36 -20.01 17.62 18.76
CA THR A 36 -21.33 17.81 19.35
C THR A 36 -22.09 18.82 18.51
N GLU A 37 -23.05 18.38 17.71
CA GLU A 37 -24.01 19.28 17.07
C GLU A 37 -25.31 19.31 17.87
N THR A 38 -25.77 20.51 18.21
CA THR A 38 -27.06 20.73 18.85
C THR A 38 -28.03 21.26 17.81
N ILE A 39 -28.92 20.40 17.31
CA ILE A 39 -30.00 20.83 16.42
C ILE A 39 -31.21 21.15 17.28
N THR A 40 -31.63 22.42 17.28
CA THR A 40 -32.85 22.85 17.99
C THR A 40 -33.95 23.05 16.96
N TYR A 41 -35.06 22.34 17.12
CA TYR A 41 -36.26 22.55 16.31
C TYR A 41 -37.42 23.01 17.19
N THR A 42 -38.25 23.90 16.65
CA THR A 42 -39.43 24.47 17.33
C THR A 42 -40.64 24.30 16.43
N GLU A 43 -41.67 23.61 16.91
CA GLU A 43 -42.96 23.49 16.21
C GLU A 43 -44.08 24.14 17.03
N THR A 44 -45.11 24.67 16.35
CA THR A 44 -46.15 25.51 16.97
C THR A 44 -47.56 25.07 16.57
N VAL A 45 -48.42 24.70 17.53
CA VAL A 45 -49.86 24.44 17.28
C VAL A 45 -50.73 24.86 18.51
N PRO A 46 -51.96 25.42 18.38
CA PRO A 46 -52.65 26.10 19.51
C PRO A 46 -53.92 25.42 20.12
N ARG A 47 -54.11 25.47 21.47
CA ARG A 47 -55.34 25.84 22.30
C ARG A 47 -55.37 25.42 23.83
N THR A 48 -56.28 26.08 24.61
CA THR A 48 -56.40 26.58 26.05
C THR A 48 -56.68 25.65 27.30
N ILE A 49 -56.41 26.10 28.59
CA ILE A 49 -56.18 25.39 29.95
C ILE A 49 -57.17 25.56 31.10
N ILE A 50 -57.08 24.65 32.12
CA ILE A 50 -57.17 24.74 33.60
C ILE A 50 -56.43 23.54 34.35
N GLN A 51 -55.37 23.87 35.13
CA GLN A 51 -54.69 23.23 36.32
C GLN A 51 -53.72 21.98 36.26
N GLN A 52 -52.80 21.87 37.26
CA GLN A 52 -51.38 21.44 37.16
C GLN A 52 -50.85 20.45 38.23
N GLU A 53 -50.14 19.38 37.82
CA GLU A 53 -49.21 18.57 38.64
C GLU A 53 -48.01 18.07 37.78
N THR A 54 -46.81 17.96 38.37
CA THR A 54 -45.56 17.60 37.65
C THR A 54 -45.07 16.21 38.04
N LYS A 55 -44.83 15.32 37.04
CA LYS A 55 -44.21 14.00 37.25
C LYS A 55 -43.24 13.66 36.12
N THR A 56 -41.97 13.48 36.45
CA THR A 56 -40.92 13.09 35.48
C THR A 56 -40.91 11.57 35.28
N ILE A 57 -40.91 11.10 34.04
CA ILE A 57 -40.71 9.70 33.66
C ILE A 57 -39.60 9.64 32.62
N THR A 58 -38.55 8.87 32.88
CA THR A 58 -37.47 8.62 31.92
C THR A 58 -37.70 7.26 31.25
N THR A 59 -37.80 7.23 29.93
CA THR A 59 -37.90 5.98 29.16
C THR A 59 -36.73 5.89 28.19
N ILE A 60 -35.94 4.82 28.29
CA ILE A 60 -34.81 4.55 27.40
C ILE A 60 -35.31 3.55 26.35
N ILE A 61 -35.38 3.97 25.09
CA ILE A 61 -35.67 3.07 23.96
C ILE A 61 -34.39 2.96 23.13
N PRO A 62 -33.66 1.84 23.19
CA PRO A 62 -32.57 1.61 22.27
C PRO A 62 -33.14 1.26 20.88
N THR A 63 -32.81 2.08 19.89
CA THR A 63 -33.05 1.78 18.48
C THR A 63 -31.72 1.62 17.78
N THR A 64 -31.43 0.43 17.27
CA THR A 64 -30.32 0.17 16.35
C THR A 64 -30.82 0.47 14.94
N ILE A 65 -30.24 1.47 14.27
CA ILE A 65 -30.51 1.72 12.85
C ILE A 65 -29.22 1.45 12.09
N GLU A 66 -29.22 0.40 11.26
CA GLU A 66 -28.17 0.18 10.27
C GLU A 66 -28.45 1.09 9.06
N GLY A 67 -27.68 2.15 8.92
CA GLY A 67 -27.74 3.05 7.76
C GLY A 67 -26.49 2.91 6.91
N ILE A 68 -26.66 2.61 5.62
CA ILE A 68 -25.58 2.69 4.63
C ILE A 68 -25.57 4.13 4.09
N VAL A 69 -24.51 4.88 4.38
CA VAL A 69 -24.31 6.21 3.79
C VAL A 69 -23.64 6.04 2.42
N ARG A 70 -24.19 6.69 1.41
CA ARG A 70 -23.79 6.56 0.00
C ARG A 70 -22.48 7.30 -0.29
N GLU A 71 -21.71 6.66 -1.16
CA GLU A 71 -20.32 6.92 -1.55
C GLU A 71 -20.01 8.34 -2.03
N THR A 72 -18.98 8.94 -1.44
CA THR A 72 -17.94 9.62 -2.19
C THR A 72 -16.64 9.51 -1.39
N THR A 73 -15.65 8.82 -1.95
CA THR A 73 -14.38 8.37 -1.37
C THR A 73 -14.45 7.23 -0.35
N THR A 74 -13.54 6.27 -0.54
CA THR A 74 -13.53 4.89 -0.06
C THR A 74 -13.31 4.78 1.46
N GLU A 75 -14.39 4.93 2.24
CA GLU A 75 -14.41 4.50 3.65
C GLU A 75 -15.72 3.77 3.93
N THR A 76 -15.64 2.47 4.24
CA THR A 76 -16.78 1.76 4.85
C THR A 76 -16.86 2.20 6.30
N GLN A 77 -17.64 3.25 6.57
CA GLN A 77 -17.91 3.73 7.91
C GLN A 77 -19.03 2.91 8.54
N TYR A 78 -18.79 2.34 9.72
CA TYR A 78 -19.83 1.75 10.55
C TYR A 78 -20.28 2.81 11.56
N THR A 79 -21.52 3.28 11.45
CA THR A 79 -22.09 4.25 12.40
C THR A 79 -23.03 3.51 13.37
N THR A 80 -22.61 3.36 14.63
CA THR A 80 -23.52 2.93 15.69
C THR A 80 -24.19 4.17 16.28
N VAL A 81 -25.43 4.46 15.87
CA VAL A 81 -26.21 5.56 16.44
C VAL A 81 -26.87 5.07 17.74
N THR A 82 -26.48 5.66 18.87
CA THR A 82 -27.20 5.44 20.14
C THR A 82 -27.98 6.72 20.47
N SER A 83 -29.28 6.73 20.15
CA SER A 83 -30.14 7.86 20.49
C SER A 83 -30.65 7.73 21.93
N ILE A 84 -30.32 8.70 22.79
CA ILE A 84 -30.94 8.83 24.12
C ILE A 84 -32.01 9.92 24.00
N ALA A 85 -33.28 9.53 23.95
CA ALA A 85 -34.38 10.48 24.05
C ALA A 85 -34.72 10.66 25.53
N THR A 86 -34.52 11.87 26.08
CA THR A 86 -35.03 12.21 27.41
C THR A 86 -36.35 12.95 27.21
N VAL A 87 -37.47 12.29 27.50
CA VAL A 87 -38.79 12.91 27.40
C VAL A 87 -39.19 13.41 28.78
N THR A 88 -39.09 14.72 29.03
CA THR A 88 -39.67 15.32 30.22
C THR A 88 -41.15 15.61 29.95
N MET A 89 -42.03 14.72 30.40
CA MET A 89 -43.46 14.99 30.38
C MET A 89 -43.85 15.85 31.58
N THR A 90 -44.40 17.04 31.32
CA THR A 90 -45.14 17.81 32.31
C THR A 90 -46.58 17.82 31.86
N SER A 91 -47.43 17.02 32.50
CA SER A 91 -48.86 17.01 32.21
C SER A 91 -49.54 18.13 32.99
N ILE A 92 -49.75 19.26 32.35
CA ILE A 92 -50.68 20.28 32.83
C ILE A 92 -51.92 20.11 31.97
N LEU A 93 -53.04 19.75 32.59
CA LEU A 93 -54.24 19.52 31.80
C LEU A 93 -54.74 20.87 31.34
N THR A 94 -54.71 21.01 30.01
CA THR A 94 -55.20 22.06 29.12
C THR A 94 -54.12 23.19 28.85
N SER A 95 -54.34 24.22 28.01
CA SER A 95 -53.47 25.28 27.38
C SER A 95 -52.14 24.83 26.89
N THR A 96 -52.09 24.83 25.55
CA THR A 96 -50.97 25.18 24.69
C THR A 96 -49.67 25.33 25.45
N VAL A 97 -49.17 24.19 25.90
CA VAL A 97 -47.79 24.09 26.30
C VAL A 97 -47.06 24.04 24.98
N TYR A 98 -46.35 25.13 24.67
CA TYR A 98 -45.29 25.07 23.68
C TYR A 98 -44.29 24.07 24.22
N GLN A 99 -44.34 22.85 23.70
CA GLN A 99 -43.43 21.80 24.12
C GLN A 99 -42.16 21.96 23.30
N THR A 100 -41.17 22.63 23.87
CA THR A 100 -39.82 22.59 23.31
C THR A 100 -39.26 21.21 23.60
N VAL A 101 -39.37 20.30 22.62
CA VAL A 101 -38.69 19.02 22.67
C VAL A 101 -37.26 19.24 22.18
N SER A 102 -36.36 19.54 23.11
CA SER A 102 -34.93 19.56 22.80
C SER A 102 -34.42 18.12 22.77
N GLN A 103 -34.25 17.56 21.57
CA GLN A 103 -33.60 16.26 21.40
C GLN A 103 -32.10 16.47 21.20
N THR A 104 -31.31 16.19 22.23
CA THR A 104 -29.86 16.11 22.08
C THR A 104 -29.51 14.75 21.49
N ILE A 105 -29.19 14.70 20.20
CA ILE A 105 -28.71 13.48 19.55
C ILE A 105 -27.20 13.39 19.80
N TYR A 106 -26.78 12.41 20.59
CA TYR A 106 -25.35 12.10 20.75
C TYR A 106 -24.91 11.16 19.65
N THR A 107 -24.34 11.69 18.57
CA THR A 107 -23.68 10.86 17.55
C THR A 107 -22.25 10.61 17.99
N THR A 108 -21.93 9.37 18.41
CA THR A 108 -20.54 8.99 18.68
C THR A 108 -19.96 8.34 17.44
N THR A 109 -19.25 9.11 16.61
CA THR A 109 -18.47 8.54 15.50
C THR A 109 -17.15 8.01 16.05
N THR A 110 -17.02 6.69 16.11
CA THR A 110 -15.71 6.08 16.41
C THR A 110 -14.94 5.96 15.10
N ILE A 111 -14.04 6.90 14.85
CA ILE A 111 -13.09 6.80 13.75
C ILE A 111 -11.98 5.86 14.20
N THR A 112 -12.12 4.56 13.92
CA THR A 112 -11.00 3.64 14.00
C THR A 112 -10.07 3.95 12.84
N SER A 113 -8.90 4.51 13.15
CA SER A 113 -7.81 4.61 12.17
C SER A 113 -7.63 3.25 11.49
N PRO A 114 -7.53 3.19 10.16
CA PRO A 114 -7.31 1.93 9.46
C PRO A 114 -6.09 1.24 10.10
N MET A 115 -6.27 -0.01 10.53
CA MET A 115 -5.19 -0.78 11.13
C MET A 115 -4.09 -0.95 10.08
N SER A 116 -2.90 -0.40 10.37
CA SER A 116 -1.71 -0.71 9.59
C SER A 116 -1.31 -2.17 9.83
N ILE A 117 -0.95 -2.87 8.76
CA ILE A 117 -0.30 -4.18 8.87
C ILE A 117 1.18 -3.92 9.17
N ILE A 118 1.73 -4.61 10.16
CA ILE A 118 3.15 -4.50 10.53
C ILE A 118 3.79 -5.87 10.37
N LEU A 119 4.87 -5.92 9.60
CA LEU A 119 5.82 -7.03 9.58
C LEU A 119 7.08 -6.58 10.30
N GLU A 120 7.65 -7.43 11.15
CA GLU A 120 8.81 -7.08 11.97
C GLU A 120 9.79 -8.26 12.08
N TYR A 121 11.05 -8.04 11.72
CA TYR A 121 12.15 -8.97 11.98
C TYR A 121 12.97 -8.49 13.19
N PRO A 122 13.40 -9.38 14.11
CA PRO A 122 13.22 -10.84 14.10
C PRO A 122 11.94 -11.32 14.81
N LYS A 123 11.03 -10.41 15.16
CA LYS A 123 9.87 -10.71 16.01
C LYS A 123 8.87 -11.69 15.37
N ASP A 124 8.59 -11.53 14.08
CA ASP A 124 7.57 -12.28 13.37
C ASP A 124 8.17 -13.52 12.68
N LEU A 125 7.45 -14.64 12.76
CA LEU A 125 7.85 -15.90 12.12
C LEU A 125 7.79 -15.84 10.58
N SER A 126 6.93 -14.99 10.04
CA SER A 126 6.83 -14.73 8.61
C SER A 126 7.03 -13.24 8.36
N THR A 127 7.99 -12.92 7.50
CA THR A 127 8.31 -11.55 7.11
C THR A 127 7.81 -11.22 5.70
N VAL A 128 6.83 -12.00 5.20
CA VAL A 128 6.22 -11.88 3.87
C VAL A 128 4.71 -11.76 4.01
N LYS A 129 4.09 -10.89 3.21
CA LYS A 129 2.63 -10.73 3.18
C LYS A 129 2.12 -10.56 1.76
N THR A 130 1.05 -11.27 1.43
CA THR A 130 0.26 -11.02 0.20
C THR A 130 -0.79 -9.97 0.50
N LEU A 131 -0.92 -8.99 -0.39
CA LEU A 131 -1.78 -7.81 -0.21
C LEU A 131 -2.68 -7.61 -1.43
N ASP A 132 -3.94 -7.35 -1.17
CA ASP A 132 -4.86 -6.66 -2.07
C ASP A 132 -4.79 -5.16 -1.70
N ILE A 133 -4.10 -4.36 -2.51
CA ILE A 133 -3.82 -2.95 -2.22
C ILE A 133 -4.80 -2.00 -2.89
N ASN A 134 -5.66 -2.52 -3.77
CA ASN A 134 -6.71 -1.76 -4.46
C ASN A 134 -8.12 -2.06 -3.88
N GLY A 135 -8.28 -3.14 -3.12
CA GLY A 135 -9.52 -3.55 -2.43
C GLY A 135 -10.53 -4.26 -3.33
N ASP A 136 -10.14 -4.80 -4.48
CA ASP A 136 -11.03 -5.46 -5.44
C ASP A 136 -11.29 -6.95 -5.13
N GLY A 137 -10.69 -7.48 -4.06
CA GLY A 137 -10.79 -8.88 -3.65
C GLY A 137 -9.75 -9.80 -4.32
N ILE A 138 -8.84 -9.25 -5.13
CA ILE A 138 -7.74 -9.96 -5.78
C ILE A 138 -6.42 -9.50 -5.17
N SER A 139 -5.58 -10.45 -4.77
CA SER A 139 -4.23 -10.13 -4.32
C SER A 139 -3.44 -9.44 -5.43
N ASP A 140 -2.93 -8.26 -5.15
CA ASP A 140 -2.20 -7.41 -6.08
C ASP A 140 -0.70 -7.65 -6.06
N VAL A 141 -0.13 -7.73 -4.86
CA VAL A 141 1.32 -7.76 -4.63
C VAL A 141 1.69 -8.66 -3.47
N LYS A 142 2.96 -9.02 -3.40
CA LYS A 142 3.59 -9.48 -2.16
C LYS A 142 4.59 -8.45 -1.68
N VAL A 143 4.80 -8.40 -0.37
CA VAL A 143 5.81 -7.56 0.27
C VAL A 143 6.63 -8.40 1.23
N ALA A 144 7.92 -8.12 1.33
CA ALA A 144 8.85 -8.89 2.15
C ALA A 144 9.92 -8.01 2.80
N ILE A 145 10.32 -8.30 4.05
CA ILE A 145 11.52 -7.70 4.66
C ILE A 145 12.80 -8.30 4.05
N ASN A 146 12.74 -9.59 3.71
CA ASN A 146 13.77 -10.33 2.98
C ASN A 146 15.24 -10.06 3.41
N PRO A 147 15.64 -10.37 4.66
CA PRO A 147 17.03 -10.28 5.10
C PRO A 147 17.81 -11.57 4.72
N TRP A 148 17.70 -12.02 3.46
CA TRP A 148 18.09 -13.38 3.03
C TRP A 148 19.54 -13.77 3.32
N ASN A 149 20.45 -12.80 3.38
CA ASN A 149 21.88 -13.05 3.54
C ASN A 149 22.42 -12.66 4.92
N MET A 150 21.56 -12.26 5.86
CA MET A 150 21.98 -11.82 7.18
C MET A 150 22.02 -13.01 8.14
N ARG A 151 23.22 -13.37 8.63
CA ARG A 151 23.38 -14.47 9.60
C ARG A 151 22.92 -14.07 11.00
N SER A 152 23.26 -12.86 11.40
CA SER A 152 22.88 -12.30 12.70
C SER A 152 22.93 -10.77 12.65
N ALA A 153 22.17 -10.13 13.54
CA ALA A 153 22.23 -8.71 13.81
C ALA A 153 21.57 -8.43 15.17
N GLN A 154 21.78 -7.23 15.67
CA GLN A 154 21.01 -6.65 16.78
C GLN A 154 20.09 -5.56 16.24
N GLY A 155 18.97 -5.33 16.92
CA GLY A 155 17.97 -4.34 16.52
C GLY A 155 16.80 -4.97 15.76
N TYR A 156 16.19 -4.20 14.85
CA TYR A 156 15.00 -4.65 14.13
C TYR A 156 14.94 -4.13 12.69
N GLN A 157 14.12 -4.81 11.89
CA GLN A 157 13.58 -4.29 10.65
C GLN A 157 12.06 -4.33 10.70
N LYS A 158 11.41 -3.34 10.11
CA LYS A 158 9.96 -3.19 10.16
C LYS A 158 9.42 -2.72 8.84
N MET A 159 8.35 -3.36 8.38
CA MET A 159 7.55 -2.91 7.25
C MET A 159 6.15 -2.55 7.74
N ILE A 160 5.77 -1.28 7.58
CA ILE A 160 4.48 -0.72 7.97
C ILE A 160 3.67 -0.48 6.71
N ILE A 161 2.56 -1.18 6.58
CA ILE A 161 1.70 -1.18 5.40
C ILE A 161 0.38 -0.51 5.78
N ASN A 162 0.06 0.58 5.10
CA ASN A 162 -1.20 1.28 5.23
C ASN A 162 -1.96 1.18 3.90
N LEU A 163 -3.01 0.36 3.88
CA LEU A 163 -3.83 0.13 2.69
C LEU A 163 -4.67 1.36 2.33
N SER A 164 -5.18 2.11 3.32
CA SER A 164 -5.98 3.31 3.08
C SER A 164 -5.20 4.42 2.37
N THR A 165 -3.92 4.57 2.70
CA THR A 165 -3.03 5.55 2.06
C THR A 165 -2.13 4.91 1.00
N ARG A 166 -2.38 3.64 0.65
CA ARG A 166 -1.60 2.83 -0.30
C ARG A 166 -0.08 2.99 -0.13
N SER A 167 0.39 2.94 1.11
CA SER A 167 1.79 3.24 1.48
C SER A 167 2.44 2.07 2.20
N ILE A 168 3.68 1.79 1.83
CA ILE A 168 4.56 0.83 2.49
C ILE A 168 5.80 1.59 2.94
N LYS A 169 6.01 1.65 4.26
CA LYS A 169 7.23 2.20 4.85
C LYS A 169 8.10 1.08 5.39
N PHE A 170 9.36 1.08 5.00
CA PHE A 170 10.37 0.20 5.55
C PHE A 170 11.30 0.97 6.49
N ILE A 171 11.67 0.35 7.60
CA ILE A 171 12.59 0.89 8.61
C ILE A 171 13.59 -0.21 8.96
N SER A 172 14.87 0.06 8.77
CA SER A 172 15.97 -0.74 9.29
C SER A 172 16.68 0.04 10.38
N ASN A 173 16.83 -0.59 11.54
CA ASN A 173 17.67 -0.09 12.63
C ASN A 173 18.45 -1.28 13.19
N LEU A 174 19.44 -1.70 12.42
CA LEU A 174 20.29 -2.84 12.75
C LEU A 174 21.72 -2.39 13.05
N THR A 175 22.31 -3.06 14.04
CA THR A 175 23.72 -2.95 14.41
C THR A 175 24.33 -4.34 14.54
N ASN A 176 25.66 -4.43 14.56
CA ASN A 176 26.39 -5.70 14.63
C ASN A 176 25.92 -6.71 13.57
N VAL A 177 25.61 -6.22 12.36
CA VAL A 177 25.16 -7.04 11.24
C VAL A 177 26.31 -7.95 10.78
N SER A 178 26.05 -9.25 10.73
CA SER A 178 26.95 -10.26 10.20
C SER A 178 26.41 -10.80 8.86
N PRO A 179 26.97 -10.37 7.71
CA PRO A 179 26.63 -10.93 6.40
C PRO A 179 27.07 -12.38 6.26
N ALA A 180 26.33 -13.15 5.45
CA ALA A 180 26.85 -14.35 4.81
C ALA A 180 27.67 -14.00 3.55
N GLU A 181 27.13 -13.26 2.59
CA GLU A 181 27.80 -12.88 1.33
C GLU A 181 27.52 -11.40 0.95
N TRP A 182 27.72 -11.03 -0.33
CA TRP A 182 27.72 -9.68 -0.93
C TRP A 182 26.76 -8.67 -0.29
N THR A 183 25.45 -8.71 -0.53
CA THR A 183 24.43 -7.82 0.05
C THR A 183 23.65 -8.54 1.15
N ASN A 184 23.14 -7.84 2.15
CA ASN A 184 22.58 -8.46 3.37
C ASN A 184 21.09 -8.84 3.25
N GLY A 185 20.37 -8.22 2.33
CA GLY A 185 18.93 -8.41 2.16
C GLY A 185 18.37 -7.49 1.09
N TYR A 186 17.08 -7.68 0.80
CA TYR A 186 16.36 -6.97 -0.25
C TYR A 186 14.88 -6.73 0.14
N PRO A 187 14.58 -5.88 1.14
CA PRO A 187 13.20 -5.53 1.48
C PRO A 187 12.49 -4.89 0.29
N GLU A 188 11.25 -5.31 0.05
CA GLU A 188 10.68 -5.21 -1.29
C GLU A 188 9.15 -5.34 -1.34
N ILE A 189 8.62 -4.95 -2.50
CA ILE A 189 7.26 -5.19 -3.02
C ILE A 189 7.39 -5.80 -4.42
N TYR A 190 6.59 -6.81 -4.75
CA TYR A 190 6.66 -7.46 -6.06
C TYR A 190 5.33 -7.98 -6.58
N ILE A 191 5.24 -8.07 -7.91
CA ILE A 191 4.17 -8.73 -8.67
C ILE A 191 4.73 -9.98 -9.37
N GLY A 192 3.86 -10.95 -9.66
CA GLY A 192 4.26 -12.24 -10.25
C GLY A 192 4.67 -13.25 -9.18
N ARG A 193 5.72 -14.03 -9.45
CA ARG A 193 6.23 -15.07 -8.55
C ARG A 193 7.76 -15.10 -8.56
N LYS A 194 8.35 -14.82 -7.40
CA LYS A 194 9.76 -15.15 -7.14
C LYS A 194 10.02 -16.63 -7.40
N PRO A 195 11.18 -17.03 -7.95
CA PRO A 195 11.50 -18.45 -8.14
C PRO A 195 11.29 -19.30 -6.86
N TRP A 196 11.64 -18.70 -5.72
CA TRP A 196 11.54 -19.28 -4.37
C TRP A 196 10.11 -19.38 -3.82
N ASP A 197 9.14 -18.71 -4.46
CA ASP A 197 7.74 -18.71 -4.05
C ASP A 197 6.96 -19.88 -4.67
N TYR A 198 5.89 -20.26 -3.96
CA TYR A 198 4.99 -21.32 -4.39
C TYR A 198 3.75 -20.85 -5.17
N SER A 199 3.53 -19.53 -5.28
CA SER A 199 2.32 -18.98 -5.92
C SER A 199 2.57 -17.63 -6.59
N TYR A 200 1.87 -17.41 -7.71
CA TYR A 200 1.80 -16.13 -8.41
C TYR A 200 0.84 -15.16 -7.73
N VAL A 201 1.18 -13.88 -7.81
CA VAL A 201 0.29 -12.77 -7.49
C VAL A 201 0.26 -11.84 -8.70
N ASN A 202 -0.74 -12.05 -9.54
CA ASN A 202 -0.92 -11.36 -10.83
C ASN A 202 -1.90 -10.19 -10.66
N GLY A 203 -1.57 -9.29 -9.74
CA GLY A 203 -2.30 -8.05 -9.53
C GLY A 203 -2.41 -7.19 -10.76
N PHE A 204 -3.37 -6.26 -10.73
CA PHE A 204 -3.56 -5.24 -11.78
C PHE A 204 -3.75 -5.78 -13.21
N GLY A 205 -4.07 -7.07 -13.38
CA GLY A 205 -4.25 -7.69 -14.69
C GLY A 205 -2.94 -7.97 -15.46
N VAL A 206 -1.78 -7.93 -14.79
CA VAL A 206 -0.49 -8.30 -15.39
C VAL A 206 -0.24 -9.80 -15.19
N ALA A 207 -0.25 -10.57 -16.29
CA ALA A 207 -0.23 -12.03 -16.24
C ALA A 207 1.18 -12.62 -16.30
N PHE A 208 1.77 -12.92 -15.14
CA PHE A 208 2.99 -13.73 -15.05
C PHE A 208 2.69 -15.24 -14.95
N PRO A 209 3.62 -16.12 -15.38
CA PRO A 209 4.87 -15.78 -16.06
C PRO A 209 4.62 -15.41 -17.52
N MET A 210 5.42 -14.49 -18.06
CA MET A 210 5.32 -14.07 -19.47
C MET A 210 6.41 -14.71 -20.30
N LYS A 211 6.05 -15.42 -21.36
CA LYS A 211 7.03 -15.91 -22.34
C LYS A 211 7.66 -14.73 -23.09
N ILE A 212 8.98 -14.69 -23.20
CA ILE A 212 9.72 -13.55 -23.77
C ILE A 212 9.33 -13.29 -25.24
N SER A 213 9.12 -14.34 -26.03
CA SER A 213 8.64 -14.22 -27.43
C SER A 213 7.25 -13.59 -27.56
N GLU A 214 6.47 -13.53 -26.46
CA GLU A 214 5.08 -13.08 -26.41
C GLU A 214 4.89 -11.94 -25.40
N LEU A 215 5.99 -11.26 -25.04
CA LEU A 215 6.02 -10.29 -23.95
C LEU A 215 5.06 -9.12 -24.23
N LYS A 216 3.97 -9.08 -23.45
CA LYS A 216 3.01 -7.98 -23.49
C LYS A 216 3.56 -6.82 -22.67
N PRO A 217 3.55 -5.58 -23.20
CA PRO A 217 4.05 -4.43 -22.47
C PRO A 217 3.20 -4.18 -21.23
N PHE A 218 3.85 -3.70 -20.18
CA PHE A 218 3.20 -3.19 -18.99
C PHE A 218 4.07 -2.10 -18.39
N VAL A 219 3.45 -1.17 -17.68
CA VAL A 219 4.15 -0.09 -17.00
C VAL A 219 4.06 -0.31 -15.50
N VAL A 220 5.15 -0.09 -14.78
CA VAL A 220 5.13 0.06 -13.32
C VAL A 220 5.17 1.54 -12.97
N SER A 221 4.35 1.93 -11.99
CA SER A 221 4.23 3.30 -11.51
C SER A 221 4.20 3.29 -9.98
N PHE A 222 5.03 4.13 -9.37
CA PHE A 222 5.05 4.28 -7.92
C PHE A 222 5.72 5.59 -7.52
N TYR A 223 5.42 6.09 -6.33
CA TYR A 223 6.24 7.07 -5.65
C TYR A 223 7.22 6.34 -4.73
N ILE A 224 8.48 6.76 -4.71
CA ILE A 224 9.48 6.29 -3.76
C ILE A 224 10.16 7.46 -3.07
N CYS A 225 10.50 7.31 -1.80
CA CYS A 225 11.29 8.27 -1.04
C CYS A 225 12.23 7.59 -0.07
N ILE A 226 13.51 7.95 -0.10
CA ILE A 226 14.51 7.58 0.90
C ILE A 226 14.39 8.57 2.06
N ASP A 227 13.60 8.22 3.07
CA ASP A 227 13.33 9.07 4.23
C ASP A 227 14.57 9.24 5.11
N ARG A 228 15.41 8.20 5.20
CA ARG A 228 16.65 8.19 5.96
C ARG A 228 17.66 7.24 5.33
N LEU A 229 18.90 7.67 5.20
CA LEU A 229 19.99 6.80 4.74
C LEU A 229 21.31 7.26 5.34
N ASP A 230 21.98 6.38 6.08
CA ASP A 230 23.33 6.65 6.56
C ASP A 230 24.29 6.77 5.34
N PRO A 231 25.10 7.85 5.23
CA PRO A 231 25.99 8.07 4.07
C PRO A 231 27.06 7.00 3.86
N SER A 232 27.40 6.22 4.88
CA SER A 232 28.37 5.13 4.80
C SER A 232 27.77 3.82 4.29
N MET A 233 26.44 3.75 4.14
CA MET A 233 25.75 2.54 3.70
C MET A 233 26.03 2.21 2.24
N ASN A 234 26.29 0.93 1.99
CA ASN A 234 26.11 0.34 0.67
C ASN A 234 24.62 0.10 0.48
N PHE A 235 24.04 0.70 -0.54
CA PHE A 235 22.59 0.74 -0.71
C PHE A 235 22.23 0.94 -2.19
N ASN A 236 21.15 0.32 -2.64
CA ASN A 236 20.48 0.70 -3.87
C ASN A 236 18.96 0.76 -3.67
N ILE A 237 18.27 1.38 -4.64
CA ILE A 237 16.89 1.05 -4.96
C ILE A 237 16.96 0.41 -6.33
N ALA A 238 16.48 -0.80 -6.46
CA ALA A 238 16.53 -1.54 -7.71
C ALA A 238 15.21 -2.27 -7.93
N ALA A 239 14.88 -2.49 -9.19
CA ALA A 239 14.05 -3.62 -9.56
C ALA A 239 14.92 -4.87 -9.70
N ASP A 240 14.35 -6.02 -9.35
CA ASP A 240 14.89 -7.35 -9.60
C ASP A 240 13.81 -8.19 -10.30
N ALA A 241 14.23 -9.10 -11.17
CA ALA A 241 13.34 -10.01 -11.87
C ALA A 241 14.10 -11.21 -12.45
N TRP A 242 13.36 -12.29 -12.65
CA TRP A 242 13.92 -13.56 -13.10
C TRP A 242 13.48 -13.93 -14.52
N ILE A 243 14.46 -14.12 -15.40
CA ILE A 243 14.27 -14.62 -16.77
C ILE A 243 14.75 -16.08 -16.80
N VAL A 244 13.80 -17.01 -16.80
CA VAL A 244 14.10 -18.43 -16.56
C VAL A 244 13.55 -19.34 -17.64
N ARG A 245 14.09 -20.55 -17.72
CA ARG A 245 13.55 -21.61 -18.56
C ARG A 245 12.18 -22.09 -18.06
N GLU A 246 11.40 -22.69 -18.96
CA GLU A 246 10.06 -23.20 -18.67
C GLU A 246 9.99 -24.15 -17.46
N SER A 247 11.02 -24.99 -17.28
CA SER A 247 11.12 -25.94 -16.17
C SER A 247 11.16 -25.26 -14.80
N ILE A 248 11.61 -24.00 -14.73
CA ILE A 248 11.59 -23.18 -13.52
C ILE A 248 10.30 -22.37 -13.46
N ALA A 249 9.87 -21.79 -14.58
CA ALA A 249 8.67 -20.97 -14.64
C ALA A 249 7.40 -21.71 -14.20
N ARG A 250 7.25 -22.97 -14.62
CA ARG A 250 6.08 -23.80 -14.30
C ARG A 250 6.20 -24.61 -13.02
N ASN A 251 7.37 -24.61 -12.37
CA ASN A 251 7.62 -25.39 -11.17
C ASN A 251 7.76 -24.46 -9.95
N ALA A 252 6.75 -24.51 -9.09
CA ALA A 252 6.69 -23.72 -7.86
C ALA A 252 7.85 -24.08 -6.91
N GLY A 253 8.55 -23.07 -6.38
CA GLY A 253 9.70 -23.26 -5.51
C GLY A 253 10.98 -23.77 -6.18
N ALA A 254 11.03 -23.83 -7.52
CA ALA A 254 12.25 -24.20 -8.24
C ALA A 254 13.23 -23.01 -8.31
N SER A 255 14.48 -23.27 -7.93
CA SER A 255 15.54 -22.26 -7.95
C SER A 255 16.10 -22.03 -9.37
N PRO A 256 16.45 -20.78 -9.72
CA PRO A 256 17.22 -20.48 -10.92
C PRO A 256 18.60 -21.15 -10.85
N SER A 257 19.18 -21.44 -12.01
CA SER A 257 20.48 -22.09 -12.11
C SER A 257 21.21 -21.67 -13.39
N GLN A 258 22.30 -22.35 -13.72
CA GLN A 258 23.05 -22.09 -14.94
C GLN A 258 22.15 -22.08 -16.19
N GLY A 259 22.28 -20.99 -16.95
CA GLY A 259 21.49 -20.70 -18.14
C GLY A 259 20.26 -19.84 -17.88
N ASP A 260 19.83 -19.65 -16.63
CA ASP A 260 18.82 -18.64 -16.26
C ASP A 260 19.50 -17.27 -16.04
N ILE A 261 18.71 -16.19 -16.02
CA ILE A 261 19.22 -14.82 -15.90
C ILE A 261 18.45 -14.05 -14.81
N GLU A 262 19.20 -13.38 -13.95
CA GLU A 262 18.71 -12.34 -13.04
C GLU A 262 18.90 -10.97 -13.74
N ILE A 263 17.81 -10.22 -13.90
CA ILE A 263 17.85 -8.87 -14.45
C ILE A 263 17.52 -7.85 -13.36
N MET A 264 18.45 -6.92 -13.12
CA MET A 264 18.20 -5.79 -12.24
C MET A 264 18.10 -4.47 -13.00
N VAL A 265 17.21 -3.59 -12.55
CA VAL A 265 17.12 -2.20 -13.03
C VAL A 265 17.30 -1.27 -11.84
N TRP A 266 18.49 -0.71 -11.70
CA TRP A 266 18.76 0.18 -10.58
C TRP A 266 18.12 1.54 -10.85
N LEU A 267 17.52 2.10 -9.81
CA LEU A 267 17.02 3.46 -9.81
C LEU A 267 18.00 4.32 -9.04
N PHE A 268 18.36 3.97 -7.82
CA PHE A 268 19.30 4.73 -7.00
C PHE A 268 20.44 3.85 -6.51
N ASN A 269 21.64 4.38 -6.28
CA ASN A 269 22.70 3.69 -5.56
C ASN A 269 23.56 4.64 -4.72
N GLN A 270 24.14 4.07 -3.66
CA GLN A 270 25.11 4.71 -2.78
C GLN A 270 26.14 3.66 -2.36
N ASN A 271 27.43 3.93 -2.61
CA ASN A 271 28.58 3.07 -2.27
C ASN A 271 28.52 1.60 -2.76
N LEU A 272 27.50 1.24 -3.54
CA LEU A 272 27.28 -0.09 -4.09
C LEU A 272 27.41 -0.03 -5.61
N GLN A 273 27.97 -1.10 -6.19
CA GLN A 273 28.06 -1.31 -7.62
C GLN A 273 27.45 -2.67 -7.99
N PRO A 274 26.86 -2.79 -9.19
CA PRO A 274 26.38 -4.07 -9.67
C PRO A 274 27.52 -5.10 -9.76
N ALA A 275 27.17 -6.38 -9.64
CA ALA A 275 28.14 -7.46 -9.76
C ALA A 275 28.76 -7.51 -11.18
N GLY A 276 30.00 -7.99 -11.24
CA GLY A 276 30.72 -8.20 -12.49
C GLY A 276 31.34 -6.94 -13.09
N SER A 277 31.23 -6.78 -14.41
CA SER A 277 31.88 -5.69 -15.15
C SER A 277 30.91 -4.97 -16.07
N ARG A 278 31.19 -3.68 -16.33
CA ARG A 278 30.45 -2.89 -17.32
C ARG A 278 30.76 -3.38 -18.73
N ILE A 279 29.72 -3.75 -19.48
CA ILE A 279 29.81 -4.31 -20.84
C ILE A 279 29.18 -3.42 -21.92
N GLY A 280 28.36 -2.43 -21.54
CA GLY A 280 27.66 -1.60 -22.52
C GLY A 280 26.85 -0.47 -21.92
N GLU A 281 26.03 0.14 -22.75
CA GLU A 281 25.06 1.17 -22.39
C GLU A 281 23.77 1.03 -23.20
N GLU A 282 22.65 1.37 -22.58
CA GLU A 282 21.35 1.48 -23.24
C GLU A 282 20.70 2.82 -22.90
N ILE A 283 19.94 3.36 -23.86
CA ILE A 283 19.15 4.57 -23.65
C ILE A 283 17.69 4.14 -23.60
N LEU A 284 17.10 4.22 -22.40
CA LEU A 284 15.74 3.75 -22.15
C LEU A 284 14.87 4.88 -21.56
N PRO A 285 13.59 4.95 -21.95
CA PRO A 285 12.66 5.96 -21.46
C PRO A 285 12.21 5.66 -20.03
N ILE A 286 12.13 6.70 -19.22
CA ILE A 286 11.60 6.68 -17.86
C ILE A 286 10.93 8.02 -17.57
N VAL A 287 9.80 8.00 -16.87
CA VAL A 287 9.11 9.21 -16.43
C VAL A 287 9.41 9.42 -14.96
N ILE A 288 9.87 10.62 -14.62
CA ILE A 288 10.23 11.02 -13.27
C ILE A 288 9.48 12.32 -12.98
N ASN A 289 8.64 12.32 -11.93
CA ASN A 289 7.82 13.46 -11.54
C ASN A 289 7.01 14.04 -12.72
N GLY A 290 6.43 13.16 -13.54
CA GLY A 290 5.63 13.51 -14.72
C GLY A 290 6.43 13.94 -15.96
N THR A 291 7.75 14.09 -15.86
CA THR A 291 8.61 14.43 -17.01
C THR A 291 9.26 13.19 -17.57
N LYS A 292 9.12 12.98 -18.88
CA LYS A 292 9.77 11.88 -19.58
C LYS A 292 11.24 12.20 -19.89
N TYR A 293 12.12 11.26 -19.57
CA TYR A 293 13.54 11.30 -19.87
C TYR A 293 13.95 10.06 -20.66
N TYR A 294 14.93 10.22 -21.54
CA TYR A 294 15.69 9.11 -22.10
C TYR A 294 16.99 9.02 -21.31
N LYS A 295 17.06 8.07 -20.36
CA LYS A 295 18.20 7.92 -19.45
C LYS A 295 19.19 6.91 -20.03
N THR A 296 20.47 7.23 -19.91
CA THR A 296 21.56 6.29 -20.20
C THR A 296 21.79 5.39 -18.99
N PHE A 297 21.63 4.09 -19.20
CA PHE A 297 21.94 3.03 -18.25
C PHE A 297 23.23 2.34 -18.69
N GLU A 298 24.21 2.27 -17.79
CA GLU A 298 25.32 1.34 -17.91
C GLU A 298 24.79 -0.08 -17.77
N VAL A 299 25.25 -0.99 -18.62
CA VAL A 299 24.93 -2.41 -18.54
C VAL A 299 26.10 -3.12 -17.91
N TRP A 300 25.84 -3.77 -16.78
CA TRP A 300 26.80 -4.55 -16.00
C TRP A 300 26.44 -6.02 -16.08
N LYS A 301 27.44 -6.90 -16.11
CA LYS A 301 27.23 -8.33 -16.26
C LYS A 301 28.22 -9.15 -15.45
N MET A 302 27.71 -10.20 -14.81
CA MET A 302 28.49 -11.27 -14.22
C MET A 302 27.99 -12.62 -14.73
N ASN A 303 28.85 -13.35 -15.45
CA ASN A 303 28.53 -14.70 -15.88
C ASN A 303 28.66 -15.67 -14.71
N SER A 304 27.68 -16.58 -14.59
CA SER A 304 27.66 -17.66 -13.59
C SER A 304 28.00 -17.17 -12.18
N VAL A 305 27.08 -16.44 -11.55
CA VAL A 305 27.29 -15.86 -10.22
C VAL A 305 27.68 -16.95 -9.19
N PRO A 306 28.65 -16.68 -8.29
CA PRO A 306 29.16 -17.68 -7.34
C PRO A 306 28.09 -18.27 -6.41
N TRP A 307 27.01 -17.53 -6.17
CA TRP A 307 25.96 -17.90 -5.22
C TRP A 307 24.79 -18.69 -5.83
N GLY A 308 24.83 -18.99 -7.14
CA GLY A 308 23.72 -19.69 -7.78
C GLY A 308 23.89 -20.13 -9.23
N GLY A 309 24.93 -19.64 -9.91
CA GLY A 309 25.34 -20.11 -11.24
C GLY A 309 24.54 -19.55 -12.41
N TRP A 310 23.49 -18.76 -12.18
CA TRP A 310 22.82 -17.99 -13.23
C TRP A 310 23.67 -16.79 -13.69
N ASP A 311 23.30 -16.20 -14.82
CA ASP A 311 23.92 -14.94 -15.28
C ASP A 311 23.20 -13.75 -14.64
N TYR A 312 23.97 -12.77 -14.19
CA TYR A 312 23.46 -11.52 -13.63
C TYR A 312 23.68 -10.39 -14.62
N ILE A 313 22.63 -9.63 -14.93
CA ILE A 313 22.72 -8.42 -15.76
C ILE A 313 21.97 -7.27 -15.10
N ALA A 314 22.66 -6.15 -14.90
CA ALA A 314 22.08 -4.95 -14.28
C ALA A 314 22.16 -3.72 -15.19
N PHE A 315 21.06 -2.97 -15.22
CA PHE A 315 20.97 -1.67 -15.84
C PHE A 315 21.10 -0.60 -14.76
N LYS A 316 22.25 0.10 -14.72
CA LYS A 316 22.54 1.13 -13.72
C LYS A 316 22.57 2.52 -14.34
N PRO A 317 21.73 3.47 -13.90
CA PRO A 317 21.69 4.81 -14.48
C PRO A 317 22.98 5.58 -14.17
N LYS A 318 23.51 6.31 -15.14
CA LYS A 318 24.74 7.13 -14.94
C LYS A 318 24.52 8.31 -13.98
N ASP A 319 23.39 8.99 -14.13
CA ASP A 319 23.11 10.27 -13.48
C ASP A 319 21.75 10.23 -12.76
N TRP A 320 21.56 9.27 -11.87
CA TRP A 320 20.37 9.23 -11.01
C TRP A 320 20.63 9.87 -9.65
N SER A 321 19.84 10.88 -9.34
CA SER A 321 19.94 11.64 -8.09
C SER A 321 18.63 11.71 -7.32
N ILE A 322 17.56 11.11 -7.83
CA ILE A 322 16.24 11.22 -7.20
C ILE A 322 16.19 10.30 -5.98
N ARG A 323 16.18 10.94 -4.81
CA ARG A 323 15.90 10.28 -3.53
C ARG A 323 14.41 10.16 -3.26
N CYS A 324 13.61 11.12 -3.73
CA CYS A 324 12.17 11.14 -3.57
C CYS A 324 11.47 11.61 -4.86
N GLY A 325 10.52 10.84 -5.37
CA GLY A 325 9.77 11.18 -6.58
C GLY A 325 8.90 10.05 -7.11
N SER A 326 7.98 10.42 -8.00
CA SER A 326 7.17 9.48 -8.77
C SER A 326 7.98 8.97 -9.95
N VAL A 327 8.02 7.65 -10.10
CA VAL A 327 8.77 6.94 -11.13
C VAL A 327 7.82 6.06 -11.92
N VAL A 328 7.92 6.12 -13.25
CA VAL A 328 7.14 5.29 -14.16
C VAL A 328 8.03 4.80 -15.30
N TYR A 329 8.07 3.50 -15.54
CA TYR A 329 8.81 2.91 -16.66
C TYR A 329 8.16 1.60 -17.13
N ASP A 330 8.56 1.13 -18.31
CA ASP A 330 8.09 -0.12 -18.92
C ASP A 330 9.18 -1.20 -18.75
N PRO A 331 9.00 -2.17 -17.83
CA PRO A 331 9.96 -3.25 -17.61
C PRO A 331 10.30 -4.03 -18.88
N THR A 332 9.35 -4.15 -19.82
CA THR A 332 9.55 -4.95 -21.02
C THR A 332 10.61 -4.37 -21.94
N GLN A 333 10.92 -3.08 -21.84
CA GLN A 333 11.99 -2.46 -22.62
C GLN A 333 13.37 -2.86 -22.11
N PHE A 334 13.53 -3.01 -20.80
CA PHE A 334 14.76 -3.54 -20.20
C PHE A 334 14.95 -5.01 -20.58
N VAL A 335 13.87 -5.80 -20.55
CA VAL A 335 13.89 -7.21 -20.99
C VAL A 335 14.19 -7.34 -22.49
N LYS A 336 13.65 -6.47 -23.35
CA LYS A 336 13.99 -6.43 -24.78
C LYS A 336 15.45 -6.03 -25.01
N ALA A 337 15.96 -5.07 -24.23
CA ALA A 337 17.36 -4.64 -24.31
C ALA A 337 18.34 -5.73 -23.82
N LEU A 338 17.92 -6.54 -22.83
CA LEU A 338 18.69 -7.65 -22.27
C LEU A 338 19.22 -8.61 -23.34
N SER A 339 18.43 -8.91 -24.39
CA SER A 339 18.79 -9.86 -25.45
C SER A 339 20.10 -9.52 -26.19
N LYS A 340 20.55 -8.25 -26.15
CA LYS A 340 21.84 -7.83 -26.73
C LYS A 340 23.05 -8.32 -25.92
N TYR A 341 22.82 -8.74 -24.68
CA TYR A 341 23.85 -8.97 -23.66
C TYR A 341 23.87 -10.41 -23.13
N THR A 342 23.17 -11.35 -23.78
CA THR A 342 23.02 -12.74 -23.33
C THR A 342 24.12 -13.69 -23.85
N ASP A 343 25.27 -13.18 -24.33
CA ASP A 343 26.37 -13.98 -24.92
C ASP A 343 25.91 -15.02 -25.96
N GLY A 344 24.87 -14.70 -26.75
CA GLY A 344 24.33 -15.58 -27.78
C GLY A 344 23.29 -16.59 -27.31
N ILE A 345 22.90 -16.57 -26.02
CA ILE A 345 21.77 -17.34 -25.52
C ILE A 345 20.47 -16.75 -26.08
N ASP A 346 19.72 -17.56 -26.84
CA ASP A 346 18.37 -17.20 -27.28
C ASP A 346 17.37 -17.35 -26.12
N ILE A 347 16.97 -16.21 -25.57
CA ILE A 347 16.00 -16.14 -24.47
C ILE A 347 14.54 -16.09 -24.96
N SER A 348 14.26 -16.24 -26.26
CA SER A 348 12.90 -16.17 -26.79
C SER A 348 11.93 -17.16 -26.13
N ASN A 349 12.42 -18.34 -25.74
CA ASN A 349 11.65 -19.39 -25.06
C ASN A 349 11.70 -19.32 -23.52
N TYR A 350 12.33 -18.29 -22.97
CA TYR A 350 12.38 -18.06 -21.53
C TYR A 350 11.10 -17.35 -21.07
N TYR A 351 10.99 -17.19 -19.76
CA TYR A 351 9.86 -16.57 -19.09
C TYR A 351 10.32 -15.53 -18.08
N LEU A 352 9.69 -14.36 -18.12
CA LEU A 352 9.74 -13.37 -17.04
C LEU A 352 8.78 -13.83 -15.93
N LEU A 353 9.27 -14.05 -14.71
CA LEU A 353 8.45 -14.58 -13.61
C LEU A 353 7.77 -13.50 -12.77
N ASP A 354 8.41 -12.36 -12.63
CA ASP A 354 8.04 -11.33 -11.67
C ASP A 354 8.61 -9.98 -12.06
N TRP A 355 8.24 -8.98 -11.26
CA TRP A 355 8.92 -7.70 -11.20
C TRP A 355 8.92 -7.22 -9.76
N GLU A 356 10.10 -7.17 -9.16
CA GLU A 356 10.33 -6.80 -7.77
C GLU A 356 10.82 -5.35 -7.71
N ILE A 357 10.44 -4.59 -6.67
CA ILE A 357 10.98 -3.27 -6.37
C ILE A 357 11.37 -3.26 -4.90
N GLY A 358 12.65 -3.00 -4.64
CA GLY A 358 13.21 -3.08 -3.31
C GLY A 358 14.56 -2.39 -3.21
N THR A 359 15.26 -2.70 -2.12
CA THR A 359 16.56 -2.09 -1.83
C THR A 359 17.55 -3.14 -1.40
N GLU A 360 18.62 -3.36 -2.16
CA GLU A 360 19.76 -4.10 -1.64
C GLU A 360 20.52 -3.21 -0.66
N TRP A 361 20.97 -3.78 0.45
CA TRP A 361 21.65 -3.01 1.47
C TRP A 361 22.77 -3.80 2.15
N GLY A 362 23.76 -3.05 2.58
CA GLY A 362 24.94 -3.54 3.28
C GLY A 362 25.84 -4.42 2.41
N SER A 363 27.01 -4.73 2.95
CA SER A 363 27.88 -5.78 2.47
C SER A 363 28.87 -6.23 3.53
N ARG A 364 29.75 -7.18 3.20
CA ARG A 364 30.92 -7.53 4.04
C ARG A 364 31.83 -6.35 4.39
N THR A 365 31.78 -5.27 3.62
CA THR A 365 32.56 -4.04 3.90
C THR A 365 31.75 -2.98 4.63
N SER A 366 30.46 -3.21 4.89
CA SER A 366 29.68 -2.34 5.76
C SER A 366 30.12 -2.52 7.21
N ASN A 367 30.19 -1.43 7.97
CA ASN A 367 30.66 -1.41 9.36
C ASN A 367 29.69 -2.09 10.37
N GLY A 368 28.95 -3.11 9.93
CA GLY A 368 27.96 -3.82 10.74
C GLY A 368 26.72 -2.98 11.08
N ILE A 369 26.50 -1.86 10.40
CA ILE A 369 25.35 -0.96 10.63
C ILE A 369 24.43 -1.02 9.41
N ALA A 370 23.12 -1.06 9.65
CA ALA A 370 22.10 -0.89 8.61
C ALA A 370 20.95 -0.02 9.13
N ILE A 371 21.13 1.29 9.02
CA ILE A 371 20.17 2.31 9.45
C ILE A 371 19.69 3.07 8.22
N PHE A 372 18.46 2.78 7.79
CA PHE A 372 17.82 3.44 6.66
C PHE A 372 16.30 3.27 6.72
N GLU A 373 15.61 4.17 6.03
CA GLU A 373 14.15 4.19 5.91
C GLU A 373 13.79 4.58 4.49
N TRP A 374 12.81 3.89 3.92
CA TRP A 374 12.21 4.28 2.65
C TRP A 374 10.71 4.09 2.69
N THR A 375 10.02 4.84 1.84
CA THR A 375 8.58 4.75 1.65
C THR A 375 8.26 4.57 0.17
N ILE A 376 7.47 3.54 -0.16
CA ILE A 376 6.80 3.38 -1.46
C ILE A 376 5.32 3.75 -1.30
N ARG A 377 4.75 4.47 -2.26
CA ARG A 377 3.31 4.77 -2.32
C ARG A 377 2.76 4.52 -3.71
N ASP A 378 1.47 4.22 -3.73
CA ASP A 378 0.66 4.15 -4.95
C ASP A 378 1.28 3.24 -6.01
N PHE A 379 1.85 2.12 -5.56
CA PHE A 379 2.39 1.11 -6.46
C PHE A 379 1.27 0.55 -7.34
N MET A 380 1.52 0.56 -8.64
CA MET A 380 0.60 0.05 -9.65
C MET A 380 1.40 -0.59 -10.79
N ALA A 381 0.83 -1.63 -11.38
CA ALA A 381 1.22 -2.12 -12.68
C ALA A 381 0.06 -1.89 -13.67
N ILE A 382 0.35 -1.51 -14.91
CA ILE A 382 -0.69 -1.19 -15.89
C ILE A 382 -0.41 -1.98 -17.17
N PRO A 383 -1.22 -3.02 -17.48
CA PRO A 383 -1.00 -3.86 -18.65
C PRO A 383 -1.34 -3.11 -19.95
N GLY A 384 -0.62 -3.43 -21.03
CA GLY A 384 -0.92 -2.95 -22.38
C GLY A 384 -0.46 -1.52 -22.69
N ILE A 385 0.27 -0.87 -21.78
CA ILE A 385 0.83 0.47 -21.98
C ILE A 385 2.34 0.36 -22.24
N GLU A 386 2.82 1.12 -23.23
CA GLU A 386 4.25 1.31 -23.51
C GLU A 386 4.63 2.78 -23.32
N ILE A 387 5.81 3.02 -22.77
CA ILE A 387 6.41 4.37 -22.78
C ILE A 387 7.30 4.46 -24.02
N LYS A 388 6.75 4.99 -25.12
CA LYS A 388 7.48 5.22 -26.38
C LYS A 388 8.22 6.52 -26.33
#